data_AF-A0A348Y6F4-F1
#
_entry.id   AF-A0A348Y6F4-F1
#
_cell.length_a   1.000
_cell.length_b   1.000
_cell.length_c   1.000
_cell.angle_alpha   90.00
_cell.angle_beta   90.00
_cell.angle_gamma   90.00
#
_symmetry.space_group_name_H-M   'P 1'
#
loop_
_entity.id
_entity.type
_entity.pdbx_description
1 polymer ?
#
loop_
_entity_poly.entity_id
_entity_poly.type
_entity_poly.pdbx_seq_one_letter_code
_entity_poly.pdbx_strand_id
1 'polypeptide(L)' 'GMNWIGLPLKPTGHEPHDLNRLSSNLGLMTQSLDGPPEETPGVGDIDTAIWFGDHLAKTIIKHQPTS' A
#
# COMPACT_ATOMS: atom_id res chain seq x y z
N GLY A 1 -17.49 -14.68 3.65
CA GLY A 1 -16.39 -13.91 4.27
C GLY A 1 -15.71 -13.06 3.20
N MET A 2 -14.97 -12.03 3.60
CA MET A 2 -14.17 -11.21 2.67
C MET A 2 -12.78 -11.85 2.48
N ASN A 3 -12.28 -11.91 1.25
CA ASN A 3 -10.91 -12.34 0.98
C ASN A 3 -9.95 -11.23 1.43
N TRP A 4 -9.08 -11.52 2.40
CA TRP A 4 -8.05 -10.59 2.85
C TRP A 4 -6.84 -10.63 1.92
N ILE A 5 -6.38 -9.48 1.45
CA ILE A 5 -5.21 -9.33 0.58
C ILE A 5 -4.15 -8.54 1.34
N GLY A 6 -3.04 -9.21 1.68
CA GLY A 6 -1.90 -8.59 2.35
C GLY A 6 -1.12 -7.67 1.42
N LEU A 7 -0.07 -7.01 1.93
CA LEU A 7 0.84 -6.17 1.16
C LEU A 7 2.13 -6.95 0.84
N PRO A 8 2.27 -7.61 -0.33
CA PRO A 8 3.46 -8.41 -0.65
C PRO A 8 4.61 -7.54 -1.18
N LEU A 9 4.80 -6.35 -0.62
CA LEU A 9 5.87 -5.43 -0.95
C LEU A 9 6.85 -5.38 0.21
N LYS A 10 8.11 -5.78 -0.02
CA LYS A 10 9.15 -5.60 1.00
C LYS A 10 9.45 -4.11 1.16
N PRO A 11 9.72 -3.64 2.40
CA PRO A 11 10.22 -2.28 2.62
C PRO A 11 11.49 -2.03 1.80
N THR A 12 11.57 -0.89 1.14
CA THR A 12 12.81 -0.45 0.47
C THR A 12 13.74 0.32 1.40
N GLY A 13 13.22 0.72 2.55
CA GLY A 13 13.91 1.46 3.59
C GLY A 13 12.88 2.03 4.58
N HIS A 14 13.23 3.11 5.26
CA HIS A 14 12.38 3.77 6.27
C HIS A 14 12.25 5.29 6.07
N GLU A 15 12.82 5.83 4.99
CA GLU A 15 12.80 7.25 4.68
C GLU A 15 11.43 7.68 4.09
N PRO A 16 11.11 8.99 4.07
CA PRO A 16 9.81 9.49 3.59
C PRO A 16 9.45 9.12 2.14
N HIS A 17 10.45 8.73 1.33
CA HIS A 17 10.30 8.33 -0.07
C HIS A 17 10.38 6.82 -0.28
N ASP A 18 10.62 6.04 0.78
CA ASP A 18 10.71 4.58 0.68
C ASP A 18 9.34 3.94 0.57
N LEU A 19 9.27 2.90 -0.26
CA LEU A 19 8.08 2.07 -0.36
C LEU A 19 7.95 1.17 0.86
N ASN A 20 6.73 1.04 1.36
CA ASN A 20 6.41 0.30 2.57
C ASN A 20 7.34 0.66 3.75
N ARG A 21 7.65 1.96 3.92
CA ARG A 21 8.57 2.46 4.97
C ARG A 21 8.13 2.12 6.40
N LEU A 22 6.86 1.78 6.60
CA LEU A 22 6.30 1.34 7.88
C LEU A 22 6.36 -0.18 8.11
N SER A 23 6.99 -0.92 7.19
CA SER A 23 7.18 -2.37 7.30
C SER A 23 5.90 -3.17 7.52
N SER A 24 4.80 -2.75 6.90
CA SER A 24 3.54 -3.47 6.96
C SER A 24 3.56 -4.71 6.07
N ASN A 25 2.99 -5.80 6.56
CA ASN A 25 2.73 -7.00 5.76
C ASN A 25 1.22 -7.30 5.62
N LEU A 26 0.40 -6.77 6.53
CA LEU A 26 -1.02 -7.08 6.59
C LEU A 26 -1.85 -6.23 5.61
N GLY A 27 -1.38 -5.04 5.26
CA GLY A 27 -2.07 -4.13 4.32
C GLY A 27 -1.34 -2.78 4.21
N LEU A 28 -1.87 -1.88 3.39
CA LEU A 28 -1.33 -0.52 3.28
C LEU A 28 -1.39 0.20 4.65
N MET A 29 -0.26 0.76 5.07
CA MET A 29 -0.19 1.68 6.21
C MET A 29 0.43 2.98 5.72
N THR A 30 -0.08 4.09 6.24
CA THR A 30 0.49 5.43 6.03
C THR A 30 0.63 6.08 7.39
N GLN A 31 1.54 7.02 7.52
CA GLN A 31 1.68 7.79 8.76
C GLN A 31 1.54 9.26 8.44
N SER A 32 0.62 9.91 9.15
CA SER A 32 0.51 11.36 9.07
C SER A 32 1.70 12.04 9.73
N LEU A 33 2.18 13.11 9.11
CA LEU A 33 3.12 14.04 9.72
C LEU A 33 2.35 15.23 10.31
N ASP A 34 3.02 16.05 11.13
CA ASP A 34 2.52 17.37 11.56
C ASP A 34 2.64 18.36 10.39
N GLY A 35 1.81 18.17 9.37
CA GLY A 35 1.79 18.95 8.14
C GLY A 35 0.38 19.09 7.57
N PRO A 36 0.19 19.99 6.60
CA PRO A 36 -1.11 20.21 5.97
C PRO A 36 -1.53 18.99 5.12
N PRO A 37 -2.84 18.75 4.89
CA PRO A 37 -3.36 17.58 4.16
C PRO A 37 -2.79 17.40 2.75
N GLU A 38 -2.28 18.46 2.13
CA GLU A 38 -1.65 18.42 0.82
C GLU A 38 -0.25 17.79 0.84
N GLU A 39 0.38 17.70 2.01
CA GLU A 39 1.73 17.17 2.22
C GLU A 39 1.75 15.83 2.99
N THR A 40 0.61 15.44 3.58
CA THR A 40 0.46 14.20 4.35
C THR A 40 -0.66 13.33 3.79
N PRO A 41 -0.42 12.03 3.48
CA PRO A 41 0.78 11.27 3.79
C PRO A 41 1.94 11.54 2.82
N GLY A 42 3.17 11.19 3.24
CA GLY A 42 4.37 11.44 2.45
C GLY A 42 4.44 10.64 1.14
N VAL A 43 5.34 11.03 0.24
CA VAL A 43 5.42 10.45 -1.12
C VAL A 43 5.57 8.92 -1.13
N GLY A 44 6.39 8.34 -0.25
CA GLY A 44 6.57 6.89 -0.17
C GLY A 44 5.29 6.14 0.24
N ASP A 45 4.45 6.76 1.08
CA ASP A 45 3.16 6.20 1.49
C ASP A 45 2.16 6.24 0.31
N ILE A 46 2.14 7.34 -0.45
CA ILE A 46 1.31 7.51 -1.66
C ILE A 46 1.73 6.49 -2.74
N ASP A 47 3.03 6.37 -3.00
CA ASP A 47 3.56 5.44 -4.01
C ASP A 47 3.29 3.99 -3.60
N THR A 48 3.38 3.67 -2.31
CA THR A 48 2.96 2.36 -1.77
C THR A 48 1.47 2.11 -1.98
N ALA A 49 0.62 3.14 -1.82
CA ALA A 49 -0.82 3.02 -2.04
C ALA A 49 -1.16 2.74 -3.51
N ILE A 50 -0.48 3.42 -4.44
CA ILE A 50 -0.63 3.20 -5.88
C ILE A 50 -0.22 1.77 -6.23
N TRP A 51 0.94 1.33 -5.75
CA TRP A 51 1.41 -0.04 -5.95
C TRP A 51 0.42 -1.08 -5.39
N PHE A 52 -0.09 -0.85 -4.18
CA PHE A 52 -1.01 -1.77 -3.53
C PHE A 52 -2.36 -1.84 -4.26
N GLY A 53 -2.85 -0.72 -4.78
CA GLY A 53 -4.06 -0.68 -5.61
C GLY A 53 -3.93 -1.51 -6.89
N ASP A 54 -2.79 -1.42 -7.58
CA ASP A 54 -2.49 -2.26 -8.75
C ASP A 54 -2.40 -3.75 -8.38
N HIS A 55 -1.72 -4.09 -7.27
CA HIS A 55 -1.67 -5.46 -6.75
C HIS A 55 -3.07 -6.01 -6.45
N LEU A 56 -3.92 -5.21 -5.78
CA LEU A 56 -5.28 -5.55 -5.44
C LEU A 56 -6.12 -5.81 -6.70
N ALA A 57 -6.08 -4.91 -7.69
CA ALA A 57 -6.81 -5.05 -8.94
C ALA A 57 -6.41 -6.32 -9.70
N LYS A 58 -5.10 -6.57 -9.84
CA LYS A 58 -4.57 -7.79 -10.48
C LYS A 58 -4.99 -9.06 -9.76
N THR A 59 -5.00 -9.03 -8.42
CA THR A 59 -5.43 -10.17 -7.60
C THR A 59 -6.92 -10.47 -7.82
N ILE A 60 -7.77 -9.44 -7.84
CA ILE A 60 -9.21 -9.60 -8.10
C ILE A 60 -9.44 -10.20 -9.49
N ILE A 61 -8.79 -9.67 -10.53
CA ILE A 61 -8.92 -10.17 -11.90
C ILE A 61 -8.53 -11.66 -11.98
N LYS A 62 -7.40 -12.04 -11.36
CA LYS A 62 -6.92 -13.42 -11.34
C LYS A 62 -7.89 -14.39 -10.67
N HIS A 63 -8.61 -13.92 -9.64
CA HIS A 63 -9.51 -14.73 -8.83
C HIS A 63 -10.99 -14.52 -9.18
N GLN A 64 -11.30 -13.95 -10.35
CA GLN A 64 -12.68 -13.89 -10.81
C GLN A 64 -13.25 -15.31 -10.95
N PRO A 65 -14.43 -15.58 -10.38
CA PRO A 65 -15.08 -16.86 -10.58
C PRO A 65 -15.37 -17.04 -12.07
N THR A 66 -14.92 -18.15 -12.65
CA THR A 66 -15.38 -18.60 -13.96
C THR A 66 -16.89 -18.78 -13.89
N SER A 67 -17.60 -18.02 -14.73
CA SER A 67 -19.06 -18.11 -14.89
C SER A 67 -19.48 -19.44 -15.50
#